data_AF-A0A7C7E4I0-F1
#
_entry.id   AF-A0A7C7E4I0-F1
#
_cell.length_a   1.000
_cell.length_b   1.000
_cell.length_c   1.000
_cell.angle_alpha   90.00
_cell.angle_beta   90.00
_cell.angle_gamma   90.00
#
_symmetry.space_group_name_H-M   'P 1'
#
loop_
_entity.id
_entity.type
_entity.pdbx_description
1 polymer ?
#
loop_
_entity_poly.entity_id
_entity_poly.type
_entity_poly.pdbx_seq_one_letter_code
_entity_poly.pdbx_strand_id
1 'polypeptide(L)' 'LKSPSAVVALLAGVITVILSGRGTDLIRGDPSVVVGIILGSLIGITFFKGVPIGPLTAAGIVAVIMKYIKH' A
#
# COMPACT_ATOMS: atom_id res chain seq x y z
N LEU A 1 -24.54 -6.04 3.71
CA LEU A 1 -24.20 -5.76 2.29
C LEU A 1 -25.35 -5.11 1.49
N LYS A 2 -26.30 -4.39 2.13
CA LYS A 2 -27.40 -3.72 1.41
C LYS A 2 -27.16 -2.23 1.16
N SER A 3 -26.09 -1.66 1.72
CA SER A 3 -25.66 -0.29 1.43
C SER A 3 -24.67 -0.29 0.26
N PRO A 4 -24.77 0.65 -0.70
CA PRO A 4 -23.75 0.83 -1.74
C PRO A 4 -22.33 0.93 -1.17
N SER A 5 -22.16 1.60 -0.02
CA SER A 5 -20.87 1.72 0.66
C SER A 5 -20.31 0.38 1.13
N ALA A 6 -21.16 -0.57 1.51
CA ALA A 6 -20.72 -1.89 1.95
C ALA A 6 -20.17 -2.75 0.79
N VAL A 7 -20.74 -2.60 -0.41
CA VAL A 7 -20.25 -3.26 -1.62
C VAL A 7 -18.89 -2.68 -2.00
N VAL A 8 -18.77 -1.35 -1.99
CA VAL A 8 -17.49 -0.66 -2.26
C VAL A 8 -16.42 -1.06 -1.25
N ALA A 9 -16.75 -1.10 0.04
CA ALA A 9 -15.81 -1.51 1.09
C ALA A 9 -15.35 -2.97 0.91
N LEU A 10 -16.23 -3.87 0.50
CA LEU A 10 -15.89 -5.26 0.23
C LEU A 10 -14.92 -5.37 -0.95
N LEU A 11 -15.23 -4.70 -2.07
CA LEU A 11 -14.35 -4.69 -3.23
C LEU A 11 -12.99 -4.05 -2.91
N ALA A 12 -12.98 -2.94 -2.18
CA ALA A 12 -11.76 -2.28 -1.73
C ALA A 12 -10.90 -3.21 -0.85
N GLY A 13 -11.52 -3.97 0.06
CA GLY A 13 -10.83 -4.97 0.89
C GLY A 13 -10.17 -6.06 0.07
N VAL A 14 -10.91 -6.65 -0.89
CA VAL A 14 -10.39 -7.68 -1.80
C VAL A 14 -9.20 -7.16 -2.61
N ILE A 15 -9.34 -5.97 -3.21
CA ILE A 15 -8.26 -5.33 -3.98
C ILE A 15 -7.04 -5.07 -3.09
N THR A 16 -7.24 -4.56 -1.88
CA THR A 16 -6.16 -4.23 -0.94
C THR A 16 -5.35 -5.47 -0.56
N VAL A 17 -5.99 -6.61 -0.33
CA VAL A 17 -5.29 -7.88 -0.03
C VAL A 17 -4.45 -8.35 -1.23
N ILE A 18 -4.99 -8.29 -2.45
CA ILE A 18 -4.26 -8.68 -3.66
C ILE A 18 -3.02 -7.79 -3.87
N LEU A 19 -3.18 -6.48 -3.66
CA LEU A 19 -2.08 -5.53 -3.74
C LEU A 19 -1.02 -5.79 -2.67
N SER A 20 -1.45 -6.01 -1.43
CA SER A 20 -0.56 -6.34 -0.31
C SER A 20 0.25 -7.62 -0.57
N GLY A 21 -0.35 -8.63 -1.21
CA GLY A 21 0.36 -9.83 -1.65
C GLY A 21 1.55 -9.50 -2.55
N ARG A 22 1.34 -8.66 -3.57
CA ARG A 22 2.42 -8.20 -4.48
C ARG A 22 3.46 -7.34 -3.76
N GLY A 23 3.03 -6.52 -2.81
CA GLY A 23 3.92 -5.75 -1.94
C GLY A 23 4.82 -6.64 -1.07
N THR A 24 4.32 -7.81 -0.66
CA THR A 24 5.11 -8.80 0.10
C THR A 24 6.28 -9.31 -0.72
N ASP A 25 6.06 -9.64 -1.99
CA ASP A 25 7.12 -10.12 -2.88
C ASP A 25 8.15 -9.02 -3.15
N LEU A 26 7.71 -7.76 -3.28
CA LEU A 26 8.60 -6.62 -3.39
C LEU A 26 9.51 -6.47 -2.16
N ILE A 27 8.93 -6.51 -0.96
CA ILE A 27 9.69 -6.41 0.29
C ILE A 27 10.66 -7.59 0.45
N ARG A 28 10.25 -8.80 0.03
CA ARG A 28 11.12 -9.99 0.06
C ARG A 28 12.29 -9.88 -0.90
N GLY A 29 12.08 -9.30 -2.09
CA GLY A 29 13.13 -9.10 -3.09
C GLY A 29 14.08 -7.95 -2.73
N ASP A 30 13.54 -6.86 -2.17
CA ASP A 30 14.31 -5.71 -1.70
C ASP A 30 13.73 -5.15 -0.37
N PRO A 31 14.25 -5.62 0.78
CA PRO A 31 13.81 -5.16 2.09
C PRO A 31 14.05 -3.65 2.31
N SER A 32 14.98 -3.05 1.58
CA SER A 32 15.36 -1.64 1.71
C SER A 32 14.19 -0.71 1.35
N VAL A 33 13.26 -1.17 0.51
CA VAL A 33 12.05 -0.43 0.14
C VAL A 33 11.21 -0.07 1.37
N VAL A 34 11.21 -0.93 2.41
CA VAL A 34 10.48 -0.67 3.66
C VAL A 34 10.99 0.60 4.34
N VAL A 35 12.29 0.85 4.30
CA VAL A 35 12.90 2.06 4.89
C VAL A 35 12.35 3.30 4.17
N GLY A 36 12.33 3.29 2.83
CA GLY A 36 11.76 4.38 2.04
C GLY A 36 10.27 4.62 2.33
N ILE A 37 9.49 3.54 2.47
CA ILE A 37 8.07 3.60 2.84
C ILE A 37 7.88 4.25 4.22
N ILE A 38 8.67 3.85 5.22
CA ILE A 38 8.57 4.40 6.57
C ILE A 38 8.93 5.89 6.57
N LEU A 39 10.02 6.27 5.91
CA LEU A 39 10.45 7.67 5.82
C LEU A 39 9.40 8.53 5.10
N GLY A 40 8.88 8.06 3.97
CA GLY A 40 7.79 8.74 3.26
C GLY A 40 6.51 8.85 4.09
N SER A 41 6.17 7.81 4.84
CA SER A 41 5.01 7.82 5.74
C SER A 41 5.18 8.83 6.86
N LEU A 42 6.37 8.93 7.46
CA LEU A 42 6.68 9.93 8.48
C LEU A 42 6.49 11.35 7.93
N ILE A 43 7.01 11.63 6.73
CA ILE A 43 6.81 12.93 6.06
C ILE A 43 5.31 13.19 5.83
N GLY A 44 4.56 12.19 5.37
CA GLY A 44 3.11 12.28 5.19
C GLY A 44 2.37 12.63 6.48
N ILE A 45 2.73 11.98 7.59
CA ILE A 45 2.11 12.19 8.89
C ILE A 45 2.45 13.58 9.42
N THR A 46 3.73 13.97 9.42
CA THR A 46 4.20 15.21 10.05
C THR A 46 3.78 16.46 9.29
N PHE A 47 3.78 16.42 7.95
CA PHE A 47 3.48 17.60 7.13
C PHE A 47 2.03 17.65 6.63
N PHE A 48 1.36 16.51 6.47
CA PHE A 48 0.02 16.44 5.85
C PHE A 48 -1.08 15.95 6.79
N LYS A 49 -0.80 15.83 8.10
CA LYS A 49 -1.72 15.26 9.10
C LYS A 49 -2.21 13.84 8.72
N GLY A 50 -1.37 13.09 8.00
CA GLY A 50 -1.67 11.73 7.58
C GLY A 50 -1.78 10.77 8.77
N VAL A 51 -2.47 9.65 8.56
CA VAL A 51 -2.59 8.57 9.55
C VAL A 51 -1.60 7.47 9.18
N PRO A 52 -0.82 6.94 10.14
CA PRO A 52 0.10 5.83 9.88
C PRO A 52 -0.66 4.62 9.34
N ILE A 53 -0.18 4.09 8.22
CA ILE A 53 -0.62 2.81 7.65
C ILE A 53 0.49 1.78 7.78
N GLY A 54 0.13 0.51 7.79
CA GLY A 54 1.10 -0.58 7.79
C GLY A 54 1.98 -0.56 6.53
N PRO A 55 3.27 -0.93 6.63
CA PRO A 55 4.20 -0.90 5.50
C PRO A 55 3.78 -1.84 4.37
N LEU A 56 3.04 -2.90 4.68
CA LEU A 56 2.58 -3.87 3.70
C LEU A 56 1.61 -3.27 2.67
N THR A 57 0.64 -2.48 3.14
CA THR A 57 -0.33 -1.81 2.26
C THR A 57 0.38 -0.82 1.35
N ALA A 58 1.31 -0.03 1.91
CA ALA A 58 2.12 0.90 1.14
C ALA A 58 3.00 0.17 0.12
N ALA A 59 3.59 -0.96 0.48
CA ALA A 59 4.38 -1.77 -0.45
C ALA A 59 3.55 -2.33 -1.60
N GLY A 60 2.28 -2.65 -1.38
CA GLY A 60 1.36 -3.02 -2.46
C GLY A 60 1.17 -1.92 -3.49
N ILE A 61 1.10 -0.66 -3.04
CA ILE A 61 1.03 0.52 -3.92
C ILE A 61 2.36 0.70 -4.67
N VAL A 62 3.49 0.64 -3.96
CA VAL A 62 4.83 0.74 -4.58
C VAL A 62 5.03 -0.34 -5.63
N ALA A 63 4.62 -1.59 -5.37
CA ALA A 63 4.72 -2.69 -6.31
C ALA A 63 3.94 -2.44 -7.60
N VAL A 64 2.75 -1.84 -7.52
CA VAL A 64 1.98 -1.44 -8.70
C VAL A 64 2.69 -0.32 -9.47
N ILE A 65 3.15 0.72 -8.78
CA ILE A 65 3.85 1.84 -9.40
C ILE A 65 5.13 1.34 -10.11
N MET A 66 5.95 0.55 -9.44
CA MET A 66 7.15 -0.05 -10.02
C MET A 66 6.85 -0.92 -11.24
N LYS A 67 5.72 -1.64 -11.25
CA LYS A 67 5.30 -2.42 -12.42
C LYS A 67 5.06 -1.53 -13.64
N TYR A 68 4.53 -0.32 -13.47
CA TYR A 68 4.33 0.62 -14.57
C TYR A 68 5.61 1.40 -14.96
N ILE A 69 6.54 1.60 -14.03
CA ILE A 69 7.82 2.30 -14.31
C ILE A 69 8.86 1.38 -14.96
N LYS A 70 8.89 0.09 -14.59
CA LYS A 70 9.80 -0.91 -15.20
C LYS A 70 9.30 -1.42 -16.56
N HIS A 71 8.25 -0.82 -17.11
CA HIS A 71 7.78 -1.07 -18.46
C HIS A 71 8.21 0.10 -19.35
#